data_AF-A0A1B1TN98-F1
#
_entry.id   AF-A0A1B1TN98-F1
#
_cell.length_a   1.000
_cell.length_b   1.000
_cell.length_c   1.000
_cell.angle_alpha   90.00
_cell.angle_beta   90.00
_cell.angle_gamma   90.00
#
_symmetry.space_group_name_H-M   'P 1'
#
loop_
_entity.id
_entity.type
_entity.pdbx_description
1 polymer ?
#
loop_
_entity_poly.entity_id
_entity_poly.type
_entity_poly.pdbx_seq_one_letter_code
_entity_poly.pdbx_strand_id
1 'polypeptide(L)'
;MSPTTHATGQDPEVQLQRVCTQAYGEPLQLLWWEIANAQGSLKVICREPRRGYYVEVFLHRTAEGYQPSHGLVTAFATLLKPDPSRWESLTQRATATDWQALDRLWFYALTILGSEILWGDETTIGITVAEKAIARFGYAVPDPSLLPVLIFENRALGLNLISYVCDPDHFAGENLLYDHHTRRGEAYPSLFEAQTRLKQKLELYSPS
;
A
#
# COMPACT_ATOMS: atom_id res chain seq x y z
N MET A 1 -17.94 1.65 -32.26
CA MET A 1 -19.18 2.32 -32.72
C MET A 1 -19.58 3.32 -31.67
N SER A 2 -19.63 4.59 -32.09
CA SER A 2 -20.15 5.82 -31.46
C SER A 2 -19.87 6.11 -29.97
N PRO A 3 -19.01 7.10 -29.65
CA PRO A 3 -18.96 7.70 -28.33
C PRO A 3 -20.12 8.68 -28.19
N THR A 4 -21.02 8.44 -27.24
CA THR A 4 -22.06 9.41 -26.88
C THR A 4 -21.49 10.34 -25.82
N THR A 5 -21.16 11.54 -26.25
CA THR A 5 -20.82 12.70 -25.43
C THR A 5 -22.04 13.09 -24.58
N HIS A 6 -21.94 12.95 -23.26
CA HIS A 6 -22.75 13.71 -22.30
C HIS A 6 -21.83 14.60 -21.45
N ALA A 7 -22.28 15.84 -21.30
CA ALA A 7 -21.49 17.00 -20.92
C ALA A 7 -21.19 17.07 -19.41
N THR A 8 -19.94 16.80 -19.05
CA THR A 8 -19.07 17.58 -18.15
C THR A 8 -17.72 16.88 -18.21
N GLY A 9 -16.79 17.39 -19.02
CA GLY A 9 -15.52 16.74 -19.36
C GLY A 9 -14.51 16.72 -18.21
N GLN A 10 -14.80 15.97 -17.16
CA GLN A 10 -13.86 15.62 -16.10
C GLN A 10 -13.63 14.11 -16.13
N ASP A 11 -12.36 13.71 -16.02
CA ASP A 11 -11.93 12.33 -15.89
C ASP A 11 -12.74 11.63 -14.77
N PRO A 12 -13.34 10.45 -15.02
CA PRO A 12 -14.08 9.70 -14.01
C PRO A 12 -13.32 9.52 -12.69
N GLU A 13 -11.99 9.36 -12.75
CA GLU A 13 -11.14 9.23 -11.57
C GLU A 13 -11.04 10.54 -10.79
N VAL A 14 -10.95 11.67 -11.49
CA VAL A 14 -10.97 13.01 -10.87
C VAL A 14 -12.30 13.26 -10.17
N GLN A 15 -13.41 12.83 -10.77
CA GLN A 15 -14.73 12.93 -10.14
C GLN A 15 -14.83 12.03 -8.91
N LEU A 16 -14.37 10.78 -9.01
CA LEU A 16 -14.37 9.83 -7.90
C LEU A 16 -13.53 10.33 -6.72
N GLN A 17 -12.33 10.83 -6.99
CA GLN A 17 -11.46 11.43 -5.97
C GLN A 17 -12.13 12.62 -5.28
N ARG A 18 -12.84 13.48 -6.03
CA ARG A 18 -13.57 14.61 -5.44
C ARG A 18 -14.68 14.14 -4.49
N VAL A 19 -15.47 13.16 -4.90
CA VAL A 19 -16.55 12.60 -4.06
C VAL A 19 -15.96 11.99 -2.78
N CYS A 20 -14.87 11.22 -2.90
CA CYS A 20 -14.20 10.63 -1.74
C CYS A 20 -13.63 11.70 -0.80
N THR A 21 -12.98 12.74 -1.35
CA THR A 21 -12.45 13.87 -0.58
C THR A 21 -13.56 14.60 0.18
N GLN A 22 -14.71 14.85 -0.46
CA GLN A 22 -15.86 15.48 0.18
C GLN A 22 -16.45 14.61 1.31
N ALA A 23 -16.54 13.31 1.08
CA ALA A 23 -17.06 12.37 2.06
C ALA A 23 -16.15 12.24 3.29
N TYR A 24 -14.84 12.20 3.08
CA TYR A 24 -13.85 12.03 4.14
C TYR A 24 -13.56 13.34 4.92
N GLY A 25 -13.71 14.49 4.25
CA GLY A 25 -13.50 15.82 4.83
C GLY A 25 -12.06 16.34 4.76
N GLU A 26 -11.13 15.57 4.20
CA GLU A 26 -9.73 15.94 3.97
C GLU A 26 -9.32 15.55 2.55
N PRO A 27 -8.31 16.22 1.95
CA PRO A 27 -7.81 15.85 0.62
C PRO A 27 -7.41 14.37 0.53
N LEU A 28 -7.90 13.69 -0.49
CA LEU A 28 -7.53 12.31 -0.79
C LEU A 28 -6.87 12.20 -2.16
N GLN A 29 -5.86 11.34 -2.25
CA GLN A 29 -5.27 10.87 -3.51
C GLN A 29 -5.84 9.48 -3.82
N LEU A 30 -6.51 9.35 -4.96
CA LEU A 30 -7.05 8.07 -5.43
C LEU A 30 -5.90 7.12 -5.79
N LEU A 31 -5.99 5.87 -5.35
CA LEU A 31 -5.02 4.82 -5.69
C LEU A 31 -5.64 3.72 -6.56
N TRP A 32 -6.84 3.28 -6.18
CA TRP A 32 -7.51 2.17 -6.83
C TRP A 32 -9.00 2.18 -6.53
N TRP A 33 -9.80 1.61 -7.42
CA TRP A 33 -11.23 1.41 -7.19
C TRP A 33 -11.75 0.21 -7.97
N GLU A 34 -12.88 -0.33 -7.51
CA GLU A 34 -13.63 -1.38 -8.20
C GLU A 34 -15.14 -1.24 -7.98
N ILE A 35 -15.92 -1.94 -8.81
CA ILE A 35 -17.33 -2.16 -8.56
C ILE A 35 -17.47 -3.29 -7.53
N ALA A 36 -17.92 -2.94 -6.34
CA ALA A 36 -17.99 -3.84 -5.20
C ALA A 36 -19.17 -4.82 -5.25
N ASN A 37 -20.25 -4.48 -5.96
CA ASN A 37 -21.44 -5.33 -6.08
C ASN A 37 -22.23 -5.09 -7.37
N ALA A 38 -23.17 -6.01 -7.65
CA ALA A 38 -24.02 -5.96 -8.84
C ALA A 38 -24.92 -4.71 -8.92
N GLN A 39 -25.18 -4.05 -7.79
CA GLN A 39 -25.95 -2.80 -7.73
C GLN A 39 -25.11 -1.58 -8.13
N GLY A 40 -23.82 -1.75 -8.41
CA GLY A 40 -22.91 -0.68 -8.83
C GLY A 40 -22.35 0.13 -7.67
N SER A 41 -22.33 -0.40 -6.44
CA SER A 41 -21.59 0.25 -5.35
C SER A 41 -20.09 0.21 -5.64
N LEU A 42 -19.34 1.20 -5.18
CA LEU A 42 -17.91 1.30 -5.45
C LEU A 42 -17.11 1.11 -4.17
N LYS A 43 -16.02 0.35 -4.28
CA LYS A 43 -14.97 0.29 -3.27
C LYS A 43 -13.80 1.10 -3.79
N VAL A 44 -13.29 2.01 -2.96
CA VAL A 44 -12.24 2.95 -3.34
C VAL A 44 -11.16 2.96 -2.28
N ILE A 45 -9.90 2.88 -2.70
CA ILE A 45 -8.73 3.00 -1.83
C ILE A 45 -8.01 4.31 -2.16
N CYS A 46 -7.76 5.10 -1.11
CA CYS A 46 -7.12 6.41 -1.21
C CYS A 46 -6.00 6.55 -0.17
N ARG A 47 -5.05 7.45 -0.45
CA ARG A 47 -4.13 7.99 0.56
C ARG A 47 -4.58 9.38 0.97
N GLU A 48 -4.69 9.65 2.27
CA GLU A 48 -4.74 11.02 2.78
C GLU A 48 -3.30 11.57 2.87
N PRO A 49 -2.93 12.61 2.10
CA PRO A 49 -1.54 13.04 2.01
C PRO A 49 -0.99 13.67 3.30
N ARG A 50 -1.85 14.21 4.18
CA ARG A 50 -1.41 14.98 5.35
C ARG A 50 -0.79 14.10 6.44
N ARG A 51 -1.40 12.96 6.74
CA ARG A 51 -0.94 11.96 7.73
C ARG A 51 -0.45 10.68 7.06
N GLY A 52 -0.56 10.58 5.73
CA GLY A 52 -0.17 9.38 4.99
C GLY A 52 -1.07 8.19 5.27
N TYR A 53 -2.32 8.41 5.66
CA TYR A 53 -3.24 7.32 6.00
C TYR A 53 -3.82 6.68 4.73
N TYR A 54 -3.85 5.35 4.71
CA TYR A 54 -4.58 4.60 3.69
C TYR A 54 -6.02 4.37 4.14
N VAL A 55 -6.95 4.92 3.37
CA VAL A 55 -8.39 4.96 3.66
C VAL A 55 -9.14 4.14 2.63
N GLU A 56 -10.04 3.30 3.11
CA GLU A 56 -11.05 2.63 2.30
C GLU A 56 -12.33 3.47 2.37
N VAL A 57 -12.82 3.91 1.21
CA VAL A 57 -14.10 4.60 1.04
C VAL A 57 -15.04 3.67 0.28
N PHE A 58 -16.22 3.42 0.84
CA PHE A 58 -17.26 2.64 0.20
C PHE A 58 -18.41 3.57 -0.20
N LEU A 59 -18.73 3.61 -1.48
CA LEU A 59 -19.85 4.38 -2.02
C LEU A 59 -21.03 3.43 -2.24
N HIS A 60 -21.93 3.36 -1.26
CA HIS A 60 -23.13 2.51 -1.32
C HIS A 60 -24.13 3.09 -2.31
N ARG A 61 -24.51 2.31 -3.33
CA ARG A 61 -25.58 2.74 -4.24
C ARG A 61 -26.94 2.58 -3.57
N THR A 62 -27.69 3.67 -3.48
CA THR A 62 -29.06 3.74 -2.95
C THR A 62 -30.01 4.33 -4.00
N ALA A 63 -31.32 4.38 -3.68
CA ALA A 63 -32.31 5.02 -4.54
C ALA A 63 -32.08 6.55 -4.70
N GLU A 64 -31.48 7.18 -3.69
CA GLU A 64 -31.22 8.63 -3.65
C GLU A 64 -29.85 9.01 -4.24
N GLY A 65 -29.01 8.02 -4.56
CA GLY A 65 -27.65 8.23 -5.07
C GLY A 65 -26.61 7.40 -4.33
N TYR A 66 -25.37 7.90 -4.25
CA TYR A 66 -24.31 7.25 -3.48
C TYR A 66 -24.28 7.77 -2.05
N GLN A 67 -24.31 6.85 -1.09
CA GLN A 67 -24.09 7.14 0.32
C GLN A 67 -22.67 6.67 0.70
N PRO A 68 -21.76 7.59 1.04
CA PRO A 68 -20.40 7.22 1.38
C PRO A 68 -20.30 6.69 2.82
N SER A 69 -19.42 5.72 3.02
CA SER A 69 -18.85 5.35 4.31
C SER A 69 -17.33 5.22 4.15
N HIS A 70 -16.56 5.40 5.22
CA HIS A 70 -15.11 5.29 5.12
C HIS A 70 -14.47 4.80 6.42
N GLY A 71 -13.29 4.20 6.29
CA GLY A 71 -12.46 3.75 7.40
C GLY A 71 -11.01 3.57 6.97
N LEU A 72 -10.11 3.33 7.91
CA LEU A 72 -8.74 2.95 7.56
C LEU A 72 -8.74 1.57 6.92
N VAL A 73 -7.85 1.38 5.93
CA VAL A 73 -7.59 0.04 5.39
C VAL A 73 -7.14 -0.87 6.52
N THR A 74 -7.75 -2.05 6.69
CA THR A 74 -7.53 -2.92 7.85
C THR A 74 -6.05 -3.24 8.08
N ALA A 75 -5.30 -3.58 7.03
CA ALA A 75 -3.87 -3.85 7.13
C ALA A 75 -3.06 -2.63 7.61
N PHE A 76 -3.51 -1.41 7.31
CA PHE A 76 -2.89 -0.17 7.78
C PHE A 76 -3.35 0.22 9.19
N ALA A 77 -4.61 -0.06 9.55
CA ALA A 77 -5.19 0.29 10.85
C ALA A 77 -4.46 -0.37 12.02
N THR A 78 -3.83 -1.54 11.81
CA THR A 78 -3.01 -2.23 12.83
C THR A 78 -1.73 -1.46 13.15
N LEU A 79 -1.14 -0.77 12.18
CA LEU A 79 0.08 0.03 12.35
C LEU A 79 -0.11 1.22 13.29
N LEU A 80 -1.31 1.81 13.30
CA LEU A 80 -1.60 3.00 14.09
C LEU A 80 -1.90 2.70 15.57
N LYS A 81 -1.85 1.43 15.98
CA LYS A 81 -2.16 1.02 17.35
C LYS A 81 -0.90 0.53 18.06
N PRO A 82 -0.72 0.86 19.35
CA PRO A 82 -1.58 1.71 20.18
C PRO A 82 -1.40 3.22 19.93
N ASP A 83 -0.33 3.62 19.25
CA ASP A 83 0.10 5.01 19.14
C ASP A 83 0.30 5.45 17.67
N PRO A 84 -0.61 6.28 17.12
CA PRO A 84 -0.49 6.79 15.75
C PRO A 84 0.65 7.81 15.58
N SER A 85 1.17 8.40 16.66
CA SER A 85 2.18 9.45 16.60
C SER A 85 3.53 8.95 16.05
N ARG A 86 3.83 7.66 16.24
CA ARG A 86 5.00 6.99 15.64
C ARG A 86 4.92 7.07 14.12
N TRP A 87 3.78 6.72 13.53
CA TRP A 87 3.59 6.82 12.09
C TRP A 87 3.65 8.28 11.62
N GLU A 88 2.95 9.20 12.29
CA GLU A 88 2.95 10.60 11.89
C GLU A 88 4.36 11.20 11.88
N SER A 89 5.18 10.87 12.87
CA SER A 89 6.59 11.29 12.93
C SER A 89 7.42 10.72 11.76
N LEU A 90 7.18 9.47 11.38
CA LEU A 90 7.86 8.84 10.23
C LEU A 90 7.46 9.50 8.91
N THR A 91 6.17 9.79 8.74
CA THR A 91 5.66 10.39 7.49
C THR A 91 6.20 11.78 7.21
N GLN A 92 6.60 12.53 8.24
CA GLN A 92 7.25 13.84 8.07
C GLN A 92 8.62 13.74 7.41
N ARG A 93 9.26 12.57 7.45
CA ARG A 93 10.57 12.30 6.83
C ARG A 93 10.46 11.76 5.40
N ALA A 94 9.26 11.38 4.96
CA ALA A 94 9.02 10.81 3.65
C ALA A 94 9.02 11.89 2.55
N THR A 95 9.80 11.64 1.49
CA THR A 95 9.83 12.49 0.30
C THR A 95 8.63 12.19 -0.62
N ALA A 96 8.40 13.06 -1.61
CA ALA A 96 7.40 12.79 -2.64
C ALA A 96 7.67 11.49 -3.39
N THR A 97 8.94 11.14 -3.59
CA THR A 97 9.35 9.88 -4.25
C THR A 97 9.03 8.66 -3.40
N ASP A 98 9.21 8.75 -2.08
CA ASP A 98 8.85 7.66 -1.16
C ASP A 98 7.35 7.40 -1.18
N TRP A 99 6.54 8.46 -1.16
CA TRP A 99 5.10 8.35 -1.28
C TRP A 99 4.66 7.71 -2.60
N GLN A 100 5.26 8.13 -3.71
CA GLN A 100 4.96 7.51 -5.01
C GLN A 100 5.33 6.03 -5.05
N ALA A 101 6.45 5.63 -4.43
CA ALA A 101 6.85 4.23 -4.36
C ALA A 101 5.90 3.42 -3.48
N LEU A 102 5.52 3.95 -2.32
CA LEU A 102 4.59 3.30 -1.39
C LEU A 102 3.19 3.15 -2.01
N ASP A 103 2.68 4.21 -2.66
CA ASP A 103 1.40 4.19 -3.38
C ASP A 103 1.38 3.13 -4.48
N ARG A 104 2.51 2.91 -5.17
CA ARG A 104 2.66 1.85 -6.18
C ARG A 104 2.64 0.45 -5.56
N LEU A 105 3.26 0.26 -4.40
CA LEU A 105 3.20 -1.03 -3.69
C LEU A 105 1.77 -1.37 -3.29
N TRP A 106 1.02 -0.39 -2.78
CA TRP A 106 -0.40 -0.55 -2.50
C TRP A 106 -1.19 -0.88 -3.75
N PHE A 107 -0.95 -0.18 -4.85
CA PHE A 107 -1.57 -0.50 -6.13
C PHE A 107 -1.29 -1.95 -6.56
N TYR A 108 -0.05 -2.43 -6.45
CA TYR A 108 0.28 -3.83 -6.76
C TYR A 108 -0.44 -4.82 -5.86
N ALA A 109 -0.50 -4.54 -4.56
CA ALA A 109 -1.20 -5.38 -3.60
C ALA A 109 -2.70 -5.50 -3.92
N LEU A 110 -3.29 -4.45 -4.48
CA LEU A 110 -4.71 -4.40 -4.83
C LEU A 110 -5.02 -4.98 -6.22
N THR A 111 -4.05 -4.99 -7.14
CA THR A 111 -4.29 -5.31 -8.56
C THR A 111 -3.70 -6.64 -9.01
N ILE A 112 -2.63 -7.11 -8.38
CA ILE A 112 -1.95 -8.34 -8.76
C ILE A 112 -2.40 -9.46 -7.83
N LEU A 113 -3.03 -10.49 -8.40
CA LEU A 113 -3.54 -11.64 -7.66
C LEU A 113 -2.44 -12.30 -6.80
N GLY A 114 -2.79 -12.66 -5.58
CA GLY A 114 -1.87 -13.29 -4.62
C GLY A 114 -0.88 -12.33 -3.97
N SER A 115 -1.03 -11.03 -4.19
CA SER A 115 -0.26 -9.97 -3.51
C SER A 115 -0.93 -9.52 -2.23
N GLU A 116 -0.15 -9.17 -1.22
CA GLU A 116 -0.61 -8.55 0.02
C GLU A 116 0.41 -7.55 0.57
N ILE A 117 -0.08 -6.57 1.35
CA ILE A 117 0.75 -5.74 2.23
C ILE A 117 0.51 -6.15 3.68
N LEU A 118 1.61 -6.38 4.38
CA LEU A 118 1.65 -6.66 5.80
C LEU A 118 2.51 -5.60 6.49
N TRP A 119 2.21 -5.34 7.76
CA TRP A 119 3.05 -4.53 8.62
C TRP A 119 3.64 -5.41 9.72
N GLY A 120 4.95 -5.33 9.87
CA GLY A 120 5.68 -5.97 10.95
C GLY A 120 6.02 -4.94 12.02
N ASP A 121 5.54 -5.11 13.24
CA ASP A 121 5.88 -4.30 14.41
C ASP A 121 6.40 -5.19 15.56
N GLU A 122 6.73 -4.63 16.72
CA GLU A 122 7.24 -5.40 17.87
C GLU A 122 6.23 -6.44 18.40
N THR A 123 4.93 -6.21 18.20
CA THR A 123 3.87 -7.11 18.67
C THR A 123 3.62 -8.27 17.72
N THR A 124 3.82 -8.05 16.43
CA THR A 124 3.72 -9.03 15.34
C THR A 124 5.06 -9.76 15.13
N ILE A 125 6.17 -9.08 15.48
CA ILE A 125 7.56 -9.50 15.34
C ILE A 125 8.27 -9.44 16.70
N GLY A 126 7.92 -10.34 17.63
CA GLY A 126 8.70 -10.56 18.85
C GLY A 126 10.04 -11.27 18.62
N ILE A 127 10.85 -11.48 19.67
CA ILE A 127 12.17 -12.19 19.59
C ILE A 127 12.07 -13.60 18.98
N THR A 128 10.95 -14.30 19.16
CA THR A 128 10.63 -15.59 18.50
C THR A 128 10.27 -15.46 17.01
N VAL A 129 10.19 -14.24 16.49
CA VAL A 129 9.78 -13.93 15.12
C VAL A 129 10.96 -13.67 14.21
N ALA A 130 12.18 -13.43 14.69
CA ALA A 130 13.34 -13.53 13.81
C ALA A 130 13.37 -14.91 13.11
N GLU A 131 13.10 -15.99 13.85
CA GLU A 131 12.99 -17.35 13.30
C GLU A 131 11.72 -17.56 12.46
N LYS A 132 10.54 -17.07 12.87
CA LYS A 132 9.30 -17.20 12.08
C LYS A 132 9.30 -16.32 10.84
N ALA A 133 9.98 -15.19 10.85
CA ALA A 133 10.17 -14.28 9.74
C ALA A 133 11.31 -14.76 8.83
N ILE A 134 12.35 -15.42 9.35
CA ILE A 134 13.25 -16.23 8.53
C ILE A 134 12.46 -17.38 7.86
N ALA A 135 11.60 -18.07 8.61
CA ALA A 135 10.80 -19.18 8.07
C ALA A 135 9.71 -18.73 7.08
N ARG A 136 9.16 -17.51 7.26
CA ARG A 136 8.08 -16.95 6.43
C ARG A 136 8.60 -16.11 5.26
N PHE A 137 9.66 -15.34 5.46
CA PHE A 137 10.21 -14.38 4.50
C PHE A 137 11.63 -14.72 3.99
N GLY A 138 12.30 -15.72 4.58
CA GLY A 138 13.57 -16.25 4.07
C GLY A 138 14.85 -15.55 4.55
N TYR A 139 14.76 -14.58 5.46
CA TYR A 139 15.92 -13.84 5.99
C TYR A 139 15.65 -13.21 7.36
N ALA A 140 16.72 -12.84 8.07
CA ALA A 140 16.65 -12.27 9.42
C ALA A 140 15.95 -10.92 9.41
N VAL A 141 14.91 -10.78 10.23
CA VAL A 141 14.35 -9.46 10.56
C VAL A 141 15.31 -8.77 11.53
N PRO A 142 15.65 -7.50 11.30
CA PRO A 142 16.74 -6.84 11.99
C PRO A 142 16.30 -6.25 13.33
N ASP A 143 17.25 -5.59 13.97
CA ASP A 143 17.12 -4.83 15.21
C ASP A 143 15.69 -4.27 15.42
N PRO A 144 15.04 -4.58 16.57
CA PRO A 144 13.74 -4.00 16.92
C PRO A 144 13.63 -2.48 16.77
N SER A 145 14.77 -1.76 16.81
CA SER A 145 14.83 -0.32 16.55
C SER A 145 14.38 0.09 15.13
N LEU A 146 14.45 -0.82 14.16
CA LEU A 146 14.09 -0.59 12.75
C LEU A 146 12.63 -0.94 12.43
N LEU A 147 11.85 -1.38 13.42
CA LEU A 147 10.42 -1.58 13.30
C LEU A 147 9.67 -0.23 13.35
N PRO A 148 8.47 -0.11 12.77
CA PRO A 148 7.80 -1.12 11.97
C PRO A 148 8.42 -1.24 10.57
N VAL A 149 8.12 -2.35 9.90
CA VAL A 149 8.50 -2.62 8.52
C VAL A 149 7.26 -2.83 7.67
N LEU A 150 7.31 -2.37 6.42
CA LEU A 150 6.34 -2.73 5.42
C LEU A 150 6.82 -3.98 4.69
N ILE A 151 5.93 -4.93 4.49
CA ILE A 151 6.19 -6.14 3.74
C ILE A 151 5.19 -6.21 2.59
N PHE A 152 5.67 -6.18 1.36
CA PHE A 152 4.92 -6.62 0.20
C PHE A 152 5.27 -8.09 -0.07
N GLU A 153 4.25 -8.93 -0.22
CA GLU A 153 4.41 -10.35 -0.57
C GLU A 153 3.52 -10.68 -1.76
N ASN A 154 4.07 -11.35 -2.76
CA ASN A 154 3.30 -12.09 -3.76
C ASN A 154 3.69 -13.56 -3.70
N ARG A 155 2.81 -14.39 -3.10
CA ARG A 155 3.08 -15.81 -2.90
C ARG A 155 3.02 -16.61 -4.19
N ALA A 156 2.19 -16.19 -5.14
CA ALA A 156 2.02 -16.89 -6.41
C ALA A 156 3.28 -16.78 -7.28
N LEU A 157 3.95 -15.63 -7.22
CA LEU A 157 5.16 -15.31 -7.99
C LEU A 157 6.44 -15.43 -7.15
N GLY A 158 6.34 -15.83 -5.88
CA GLY A 158 7.50 -15.99 -4.99
C GLY A 158 8.34 -14.73 -4.83
N LEU A 159 7.71 -13.56 -4.69
CA LEU A 159 8.38 -12.26 -4.54
C LEU A 159 8.04 -11.61 -3.21
N ASN A 160 9.06 -11.15 -2.49
CA ASN A 160 8.89 -10.49 -1.20
C ASN A 160 9.75 -9.22 -1.17
N LEU A 161 9.16 -8.08 -0.81
CA LEU A 161 9.87 -6.83 -0.55
C LEU A 161 9.63 -6.41 0.89
N ILE A 162 10.70 -6.24 1.66
CA ILE A 162 10.65 -5.62 2.98
C ILE A 162 11.26 -4.22 2.90
N SER A 163 10.59 -3.26 3.51
CA SER A 163 11.01 -1.87 3.59
C SER A 163 11.05 -1.43 5.05
N TYR A 164 12.23 -0.99 5.49
CA TYR A 164 12.47 -0.48 6.85
C TYR A 164 12.09 0.99 6.92
N VAL A 165 10.82 1.26 7.17
CA VAL A 165 10.27 2.63 7.16
C VAL A 165 10.81 3.51 8.30
N CYS A 166 11.40 2.89 9.33
CA CYS A 166 11.94 3.53 10.54
C CYS A 166 13.45 3.81 10.49
N ASP A 167 14.11 3.69 9.34
CA ASP A 167 15.54 3.93 9.22
C ASP A 167 15.95 5.32 9.80
N PRO A 168 17.04 5.41 10.57
CA PRO A 168 17.41 6.62 11.31
C PRO A 168 17.77 7.81 10.41
N ASP A 169 18.22 7.55 9.18
CA ASP A 169 18.72 8.58 8.26
C ASP A 169 17.63 8.99 7.26
N HIS A 170 16.90 8.03 6.67
CA HIS A 170 15.85 8.31 5.68
C HIS A 170 14.58 7.47 5.87
N PHE A 171 13.42 7.98 5.46
CA PHE A 171 12.21 7.14 5.40
C PHE A 171 12.43 6.00 4.40
N ALA A 172 12.23 4.75 4.83
CA ALA A 172 12.47 3.58 3.98
C ALA A 172 13.88 3.54 3.37
N GLY A 173 14.90 3.89 4.16
CA GLY A 173 16.31 3.93 3.75
C GLY A 173 16.93 2.56 3.48
N GLU A 174 16.39 1.50 4.09
CA GLU A 174 16.82 0.12 3.84
C GLU A 174 15.66 -0.69 3.26
N ASN A 175 15.93 -1.42 2.17
CA ASN A 175 14.92 -2.23 1.50
C ASN A 175 15.55 -3.52 0.99
N LEU A 176 14.84 -4.63 1.12
CA LEU A 176 15.30 -5.95 0.70
C LEU A 176 14.25 -6.63 -0.16
N LEU A 177 14.60 -6.87 -1.42
CA LEU A 177 13.80 -7.66 -2.35
C LEU A 177 14.34 -9.08 -2.41
N TYR A 178 13.51 -10.05 -2.08
CA TYR A 178 13.82 -11.47 -2.19
C TYR A 178 13.00 -12.13 -3.29
N ASP A 179 13.68 -12.97 -4.06
CA ASP A 179 13.12 -13.72 -5.17
C ASP A 179 13.33 -15.22 -4.93
N HIS A 180 12.23 -15.91 -4.67
CA HIS A 180 12.24 -17.34 -4.36
C HIS A 180 12.57 -18.23 -5.56
N HIS A 181 12.36 -17.76 -6.79
CA HIS A 181 12.71 -18.49 -8.00
C HIS A 181 14.23 -18.56 -8.18
N THR A 182 14.92 -17.45 -7.89
CA THR A 182 16.38 -17.36 -8.00
C THR A 182 17.11 -17.59 -6.68
N ARG A 183 16.37 -17.67 -5.56
CA ARG A 183 16.89 -17.76 -4.18
C ARG A 183 17.88 -16.63 -3.85
N ARG A 184 17.61 -15.43 -4.36
CA ARG A 184 18.51 -14.28 -4.25
C ARG A 184 17.81 -13.12 -3.57
N GLY A 185 18.49 -12.53 -2.59
CA GLY A 185 18.15 -11.23 -2.01
C GLY A 185 18.95 -10.11 -2.68
N GLU A 186 18.29 -8.99 -2.95
CA GLU A 186 18.85 -7.75 -3.47
C GLU A 186 18.50 -6.61 -2.50
N ALA A 187 19.52 -5.92 -1.96
CA ALA A 187 19.33 -4.79 -1.05
C ALA A 187 19.37 -3.46 -1.83
N TYR A 188 18.53 -2.51 -1.44
CA TYR A 188 18.39 -1.20 -2.08
C TYR A 188 18.36 -0.07 -1.04
N PRO A 189 19.02 1.06 -1.34
CA PRO A 189 19.11 2.21 -0.42
C PRO A 189 17.86 3.10 -0.45
N SER A 190 16.86 2.79 -1.29
CA SER A 190 15.61 3.54 -1.33
C SER A 190 14.43 2.66 -1.75
N LEU A 191 13.25 3.00 -1.24
CA LEU A 191 12.01 2.31 -1.59
C LEU A 191 11.70 2.40 -3.08
N PHE A 192 12.05 3.51 -3.72
CA PHE A 192 11.85 3.73 -5.14
C PHE A 192 12.65 2.75 -6.01
N GLU A 193 13.93 2.55 -5.70
CA GLU A 193 14.77 1.57 -6.43
C GLU A 193 14.26 0.14 -6.22
N ALA A 194 13.93 -0.20 -4.97
CA ALA A 194 13.40 -1.52 -4.64
C ALA A 194 12.06 -1.79 -5.34
N GLN A 195 11.15 -0.81 -5.35
CA GLN A 195 9.86 -0.88 -6.03
C GLN A 195 10.03 -0.97 -7.56
N THR A 196 10.98 -0.24 -8.13
CA THR A 196 11.30 -0.33 -9.56
C THR A 196 11.79 -1.73 -9.93
N ARG A 197 12.65 -2.33 -9.10
CA ARG A 197 13.10 -3.70 -9.32
C ARG A 197 11.96 -4.71 -9.15
N LEU A 198 11.15 -4.55 -8.11
CA LEU A 198 9.99 -5.40 -7.87
C LEU A 198 9.06 -5.38 -9.09
N LYS A 199 8.76 -4.20 -9.64
CA LYS A 199 7.96 -4.06 -10.86
C LYS A 199 8.52 -4.90 -12.01
N GLN A 200 9.82 -4.81 -12.29
CA GLN A 200 10.46 -5.58 -13.36
C GLN A 200 10.30 -7.09 -13.16
N LYS A 201 10.40 -7.58 -11.91
CA LYS A 201 10.22 -9.00 -11.60
C LYS A 201 8.75 -9.43 -11.71
N LEU A 202 7.81 -8.59 -11.27
CA LEU A 202 6.37 -8.83 -11.43
C LEU A 202 6.00 -8.96 -12.91
N GLU A 203 6.50 -8.05 -13.77
CA GLU A 203 6.30 -8.10 -15.22
C GLU A 203 6.96 -9.33 -15.87
N LEU A 204 8.11 -9.77 -15.34
CA LEU A 204 8.80 -10.97 -15.82
C LEU A 204 8.02 -12.27 -15.52
N TYR A 205 7.45 -12.39 -14.32
CA TYR A 205 6.77 -13.61 -13.88
C TYR A 205 5.27 -13.63 -14.15
N SER A 206 4.68 -12.47 -14.42
CA SER A 206 3.30 -12.31 -14.83
C SER A 206 3.21 -11.35 -16.03
N PRO A 207 3.78 -11.73 -17.20
CA PRO A 207 3.65 -10.92 -18.40
C PRO A 207 2.18 -10.83 -18.77
N SER A 208 1.70 -9.58 -18.86
CA SER A 208 0.33 -9.25 -19.28
C SER A 208 0.08 -9.60 -20.75
#